data_AF-A0A318B130-F1
#
_entry.id   AF-A0A318B130-F1
#
_cell.length_a   1.000
_cell.length_b   1.000
_cell.length_c   1.000
_cell.angle_alpha   90.00
_cell.angle_beta   90.00
_cell.angle_gamma   90.00
#
_symmetry.space_group_name_H-M   'P 1'
#
loop_
_entity.id
_entity.type
_entity.pdbx_description
1 polymer ?
#
loop_
_entity_poly.entity_id
_entity_poly.type
_entity_poly.pdbx_seq_one_letter_code
_entity_poly.pdbx_strand_id
1 'polypeptide(L)'
;MHDDHPIEEHDLGLQHDLAIMTARIVERRRMLAWLATGGTAALVAACGGGGGSSSSGSTSSSSSSSSSSSSSSSSSSSSSSSSSSSSSSVSSCIADPTETNGPYPSDGSNSVNGTVSNILAVSGVVRSDIRSSFGSSTTTAPGVQLTLTITLVNTNNSCAALSGYAIYIWHCTRDGNYSLYSSGIQSENYLRGVQVTDSNGQVTFTTIYPGCYSGRWPHIHFEVYPSLATATGYANRVLVSQFAMPSAISDTVYAGATGYSASVTNKAAITIASDNVFGDNTSAQIAAQTPSLSGSVSAGYTGTVVVGLAV
;
A
#
# COMPACT_ATOMS: atom_id res chain seq x y z
N MET A 1 15.59 -50.07 -23.31
CA MET A 1 16.08 -50.10 -21.92
C MET A 1 16.02 -48.66 -21.46
N HIS A 2 15.12 -48.37 -20.52
CA HIS A 2 14.93 -47.05 -19.91
C HIS A 2 15.88 -46.97 -18.71
N ASP A 3 16.73 -45.95 -18.65
CA ASP A 3 17.51 -45.61 -17.46
C ASP A 3 16.85 -44.39 -16.80
N ASP A 4 16.08 -44.66 -15.75
CA ASP A 4 15.62 -43.68 -14.78
C ASP A 4 16.73 -43.44 -13.76
N HIS A 5 17.24 -42.21 -13.69
CA HIS A 5 18.07 -41.74 -12.59
C HIS A 5 17.20 -41.02 -11.56
N PRO A 6 17.09 -41.51 -10.30
CA PRO A 6 16.40 -40.79 -9.24
C PRO A 6 17.26 -39.62 -8.78
N ILE A 7 16.64 -38.44 -8.68
CA ILE A 7 17.27 -37.22 -8.18
C ILE A 7 17.23 -37.29 -6.64
N GLU A 8 18.41 -37.32 -6.00
CA GLU A 8 18.55 -37.34 -4.54
C GLU A 8 18.08 -36.00 -3.92
N GLU A 9 17.11 -36.06 -3.01
CA GLU A 9 16.53 -34.93 -2.25
C GLU A 9 17.39 -34.52 -1.03
N HIS A 10 18.69 -34.27 -1.23
CA HIS A 10 19.56 -33.83 -0.13
C HIS A 10 20.52 -32.72 -0.57
N ASP A 11 20.00 -31.50 -0.77
CA ASP A 11 20.72 -30.24 -0.44
C ASP A 11 19.87 -29.00 -0.79
N LEU A 12 18.80 -28.74 -0.05
CA LEU A 12 18.00 -27.50 -0.16
C LEU A 12 18.44 -26.40 0.82
N GLY A 13 19.50 -26.64 1.59
CA GLY A 13 20.13 -25.65 2.48
C GLY A 13 19.34 -25.34 3.75
N LEU A 14 20.06 -24.81 4.75
CA LEU A 14 19.59 -24.57 6.12
C LEU A 14 18.30 -23.73 6.20
N GLN A 15 18.10 -22.82 5.25
CA GLN A 15 16.90 -21.97 5.17
C GLN A 15 15.65 -22.76 4.75
N HIS A 16 15.79 -23.78 3.91
CA HIS A 16 14.70 -24.70 3.57
C HIS A 16 14.39 -25.62 4.75
N ASP A 17 15.42 -26.10 5.45
CA ASP A 17 15.25 -26.94 6.64
C ASP A 17 14.56 -26.19 7.79
N LEU A 18 14.87 -24.90 7.98
CA LEU A 18 14.19 -24.04 8.95
C LEU A 18 12.71 -23.82 8.58
N ALA A 19 12.38 -23.66 7.30
CA ALA A 19 11.00 -23.51 6.85
C ALA A 19 10.19 -24.81 7.06
N ILE A 20 10.77 -25.98 6.75
CA ILE A 20 10.15 -27.29 6.99
C ILE A 20 9.98 -27.55 8.49
N MET A 21 10.98 -27.23 9.31
CA MET A 21 10.91 -27.43 10.77
C MET A 21 9.87 -26.51 11.43
N THR A 22 9.78 -25.24 11.02
CA THR A 22 8.76 -24.32 11.55
C THR A 22 7.34 -24.74 11.14
N ALA A 23 7.15 -25.21 9.91
CA ALA A 23 5.87 -25.79 9.46
C ALA A 23 5.45 -27.01 10.33
N ARG A 24 6.38 -27.93 10.61
CA ARG A 24 6.11 -29.11 11.45
C ARG A 24 5.87 -28.77 12.93
N ILE A 25 6.44 -27.69 13.45
CA ILE A 25 6.19 -27.21 14.82
C ILE A 25 4.76 -26.64 14.96
N VAL A 26 4.24 -25.98 13.92
CA VAL A 26 2.86 -25.46 13.91
C VAL A 26 1.82 -26.59 13.84
N GLU A 27 2.09 -27.65 13.07
CA GLU A 27 1.22 -28.84 13.01
C GLU A 27 1.16 -29.60 14.33
N ARG A 28 2.30 -29.77 15.03
CA ARG A 28 2.32 -30.39 16.36
C ARG A 28 1.56 -29.58 17.42
N ARG A 29 1.62 -28.25 17.35
CA ARG A 29 0.84 -27.37 18.25
C ARG A 29 -0.66 -27.41 17.97
N ARG A 30 -1.06 -27.62 16.71
CA ARG A 30 -2.48 -27.79 16.34
C ARG A 30 -3.04 -29.13 16.80
N MET A 31 -2.26 -30.22 16.81
CA MET A 31 -2.72 -31.51 17.34
C MET A 31 -2.91 -31.52 18.88
N LEU A 32 -2.17 -30.71 19.63
CA LEU A 32 -2.34 -30.58 21.08
C LEU A 32 -3.54 -29.70 21.50
N ALA A 33 -4.05 -28.86 20.60
CA ALA A 33 -5.24 -28.05 20.87
C ALA A 33 -6.56 -28.81 20.72
N TRP A 34 -6.56 -29.94 19.98
CA TRP A 34 -7.76 -30.77 19.75
C TRP A 34 -7.99 -31.86 20.81
N LEU A 35 -7.07 -32.03 21.76
CA LEU A 35 -7.23 -32.95 22.90
C LEU A 35 -7.64 -32.23 24.20
N ALA A 36 -7.76 -30.91 24.21
CA ALA A 36 -8.03 -30.11 25.42
C ALA A 36 -9.50 -29.64 25.57
N THR A 37 -10.39 -29.92 24.60
CA THR A 37 -11.78 -29.41 24.58
C THR A 37 -12.85 -30.46 24.86
N GLY A 38 -12.48 -31.68 25.26
CA GLY A 38 -13.41 -32.79 25.49
C GLY A 38 -13.30 -33.40 26.89
N GLY A 39 -13.69 -32.67 27.94
CA GLY A 39 -13.91 -33.27 29.26
C GLY A 39 -13.89 -32.30 30.43
N THR A 40 -15.07 -31.89 30.91
CA THR A 40 -15.49 -31.91 32.32
C THR A 40 -16.87 -31.26 32.48
N ALA A 41 -17.79 -32.01 33.06
CA ALA A 41 -19.09 -31.54 33.55
C ALA A 41 -19.06 -31.51 35.09
N ALA A 42 -19.77 -30.54 35.68
CA ALA A 42 -20.50 -30.60 36.98
C ALA A 42 -20.33 -29.35 37.88
N LEU A 43 -21.42 -28.57 37.92
CA LEU A 43 -22.10 -27.89 39.05
C LEU A 43 -21.37 -27.72 40.40
N VAL A 44 -21.26 -26.48 40.91
CA VAL A 44 -21.65 -26.07 42.29
C VAL A 44 -22.09 -24.61 42.28
N ALA A 45 -23.30 -24.36 42.78
CA ALA A 45 -23.83 -23.06 43.16
C ALA A 45 -23.45 -22.76 44.63
N ALA A 46 -23.07 -21.52 44.94
CA ALA A 46 -23.04 -21.01 46.31
C ALA A 46 -23.21 -19.48 46.35
N CYS A 47 -24.03 -19.05 47.32
CA CYS A 47 -24.56 -17.71 47.59
C CYS A 47 -23.58 -16.72 48.24
N GLY A 48 -23.96 -15.44 48.17
CA GLY A 48 -23.69 -14.40 49.19
C GLY A 48 -22.90 -13.20 48.65
N GLY A 49 -23.30 -11.93 48.79
CA GLY A 49 -24.37 -11.29 49.55
C GLY A 49 -23.88 -9.91 50.05
N GLY A 50 -24.73 -8.87 49.93
CA GLY A 50 -24.61 -7.56 50.59
C GLY A 50 -23.74 -6.52 49.87
N GLY A 51 -24.15 -5.29 49.55
CA GLY A 51 -25.21 -4.44 50.09
C GLY A 51 -24.57 -3.21 50.76
N GLY A 52 -24.89 -1.98 50.29
CA GLY A 52 -24.49 -0.77 51.01
C GLY A 52 -24.40 0.50 50.15
N SER A 53 -25.54 1.13 49.87
CA SER A 53 -25.64 2.54 49.46
C SER A 53 -25.81 3.44 50.69
N SER A 54 -25.79 4.76 50.45
CA SER A 54 -26.07 5.93 51.33
C SER A 54 -24.81 6.56 51.95
N SER A 55 -24.33 7.74 51.53
CA SER A 55 -24.89 9.11 51.37
C SER A 55 -24.66 9.99 52.60
N SER A 56 -24.49 11.30 52.33
CA SER A 56 -24.45 12.45 53.24
C SER A 56 -23.03 12.83 53.68
N GLY A 57 -22.61 14.10 53.69
CA GLY A 57 -23.29 15.37 53.50
C GLY A 57 -22.29 16.45 53.05
N SER A 58 -22.74 17.45 52.30
CA SER A 58 -23.08 18.78 52.84
C SER A 58 -21.82 19.67 52.95
N THR A 59 -21.58 20.58 51.98
CA THR A 59 -21.94 22.02 52.02
C THR A 59 -21.21 22.78 53.14
N SER A 60 -20.61 23.95 53.00
CA SER A 60 -20.43 24.95 51.92
C SER A 60 -19.56 26.06 52.53
N SER A 61 -18.96 26.88 51.66
CA SER A 61 -18.76 28.35 51.83
C SER A 61 -17.89 28.84 53.00
N SER A 62 -17.11 29.92 52.92
CA SER A 62 -17.08 31.07 52.02
C SER A 62 -15.89 31.96 52.38
N SER A 63 -15.47 32.79 51.41
CA SER A 63 -14.90 34.14 51.54
C SER A 63 -13.55 34.27 52.27
N SER A 64 -12.60 35.07 51.82
CA SER A 64 -12.76 36.45 51.39
C SER A 64 -11.60 36.96 50.55
N SER A 65 -11.96 37.88 49.67
CA SER A 65 -11.17 38.80 48.85
C SER A 65 -10.13 39.64 49.62
N SER A 66 -8.98 39.87 48.98
CA SER A 66 -8.34 41.19 48.99
C SER A 66 -7.38 41.33 47.80
N SER A 67 -7.67 42.36 47.01
CA SER A 67 -6.93 42.89 45.87
C SER A 67 -5.67 43.66 46.28
N SER A 68 -4.58 43.49 45.54
CA SER A 68 -3.82 44.64 44.99
C SER A 68 -2.68 44.17 44.07
N SER A 69 -2.68 44.81 42.91
CA SER A 69 -1.74 44.85 41.79
C SER A 69 -0.24 44.91 42.12
N SER A 70 0.55 44.18 41.33
CA SER A 70 1.75 44.74 40.68
C SER A 70 2.21 43.85 39.53
N SER A 71 2.47 44.53 38.41
CA SER A 71 3.00 44.09 37.12
C SER A 71 4.32 43.33 37.16
N SER A 72 4.43 42.27 36.36
CA SER A 72 5.68 41.88 35.71
C SER A 72 5.44 40.94 34.53
N SER A 73 6.16 41.23 33.48
CA SER A 73 6.22 40.69 32.13
C SER A 73 6.72 39.25 31.99
N SER A 74 6.49 38.69 30.79
CA SER A 74 7.09 37.48 30.17
C SER A 74 6.72 36.15 30.83
N SER A 75 6.18 35.14 30.14
CA SER A 75 6.75 34.50 28.95
C SER A 75 5.81 33.39 28.46
N SER A 76 5.77 33.21 27.13
CA SER A 76 5.49 31.99 26.35
C SER A 76 4.90 30.77 27.06
N SER A 77 3.68 30.40 26.68
CA SER A 77 3.13 29.07 26.90
C SER A 77 2.41 28.57 25.64
N SER A 78 3.14 27.75 24.89
CA SER A 78 2.68 26.50 24.27
C SER A 78 1.22 26.45 23.82
N SER A 79 0.97 26.88 22.59
CA SER A 79 -0.16 26.41 21.81
C SER A 79 0.09 24.94 21.45
N SER A 80 -0.55 24.06 22.20
CA SER A 80 -0.78 22.67 21.83
C SER A 80 -1.52 22.64 20.49
N SER A 81 -0.76 22.43 19.42
CA SER A 81 -1.29 22.05 18.12
C SER A 81 -1.89 20.65 18.24
N SER A 82 -3.18 20.60 18.55
CA SER A 82 -4.01 19.44 18.28
C SER A 82 -3.99 19.22 16.77
N SER A 83 -3.13 18.31 16.32
CA SER A 83 -3.21 17.71 15.00
C SER A 83 -4.54 16.98 14.90
N SER A 84 -5.55 17.71 14.43
CA SER A 84 -6.76 17.13 13.90
C SER A 84 -6.35 16.29 12.69
N SER A 85 -6.13 14.99 12.93
CA SER A 85 -6.17 13.98 11.88
C SER A 85 -7.56 14.06 11.27
N SER A 86 -7.69 14.86 10.20
CA SER A 86 -8.86 14.89 9.36
C SER A 86 -8.98 13.53 8.70
N SER A 87 -9.68 12.61 9.39
CA SER A 87 -10.19 11.39 8.78
C SER A 87 -11.19 11.83 7.73
N SER A 88 -10.73 11.96 6.49
CA SER A 88 -11.61 12.11 5.34
C SER A 88 -12.47 10.85 5.25
N SER A 89 -13.64 10.88 5.87
CA SER A 89 -14.60 9.78 5.77
C SER A 89 -15.06 9.71 4.31
N VAL A 90 -14.71 8.62 3.62
CA VAL A 90 -15.18 8.35 2.27
C VAL A 90 -16.65 7.93 2.37
N SER A 91 -17.58 8.84 2.04
CA SER A 91 -19.02 8.59 2.19
C SER A 91 -19.61 7.69 1.10
N SER A 92 -18.87 7.47 0.01
CA SER A 92 -19.25 6.60 -1.10
C SER A 92 -18.00 6.12 -1.84
N CYS A 93 -17.93 4.83 -2.13
CA CYS A 93 -16.87 4.17 -2.88
C CYS A 93 -17.48 3.10 -3.77
N ILE A 94 -16.77 2.74 -4.84
CA ILE A 94 -17.13 1.61 -5.71
C ILE A 94 -15.97 0.62 -5.70
N ALA A 95 -16.23 -0.62 -6.10
CA ALA A 95 -15.15 -1.58 -6.31
C ALA A 95 -14.31 -1.16 -7.51
N ASP A 96 -13.00 -1.11 -7.34
CA ASP A 96 -12.07 -0.93 -8.45
C ASP A 96 -12.15 -2.13 -9.39
N PRO A 97 -12.11 -1.91 -10.72
CA PRO A 97 -12.08 -3.01 -11.66
C PRO A 97 -10.76 -3.77 -11.55
N THR A 98 -10.82 -5.08 -11.80
CA THR A 98 -9.60 -5.86 -12.00
C THR A 98 -9.07 -5.60 -13.40
N GLU A 99 -7.79 -5.24 -13.49
CA GLU A 99 -7.10 -5.05 -14.76
C GLU A 99 -6.01 -6.09 -14.99
N THR A 100 -5.46 -6.12 -16.20
CA THR A 100 -4.22 -6.86 -16.44
C THR A 100 -3.06 -6.33 -15.59
N ASN A 101 -2.20 -7.23 -15.11
CA ASN A 101 -0.89 -6.89 -14.55
C ASN A 101 0.07 -6.34 -15.62
N GLY A 102 -0.24 -6.53 -16.91
CA GLY A 102 0.63 -6.16 -18.00
C GLY A 102 1.93 -6.99 -18.02
N PRO A 103 2.88 -6.63 -18.90
CA PRO A 103 4.06 -7.45 -19.15
C PRO A 103 5.23 -7.19 -18.18
N TYR A 104 5.11 -6.25 -17.23
CA TYR A 104 6.24 -5.84 -16.37
C TYR A 104 6.06 -6.00 -14.84
N PRO A 105 5.26 -6.96 -14.31
CA PRO A 105 5.13 -7.18 -12.88
C PRO A 105 6.32 -8.00 -12.36
N SER A 106 6.85 -7.66 -11.18
CA SER A 106 7.90 -8.42 -10.51
C SER A 106 7.34 -9.12 -9.27
N ASP A 107 6.22 -9.80 -9.44
CA ASP A 107 5.44 -10.51 -8.43
C ASP A 107 5.59 -12.04 -8.56
N GLY A 108 6.52 -12.49 -9.42
CA GLY A 108 6.69 -13.90 -9.76
C GLY A 108 5.76 -14.42 -10.86
N SER A 109 4.90 -13.59 -11.46
CA SER A 109 4.05 -14.00 -12.58
C SER A 109 4.75 -13.97 -13.94
N ASN A 110 5.95 -13.40 -14.02
CA ASN A 110 6.68 -13.21 -15.27
C ASN A 110 8.17 -13.50 -15.12
N SER A 111 8.82 -13.81 -16.24
CA SER A 111 10.25 -14.11 -16.32
C SER A 111 10.96 -13.14 -17.26
N VAL A 112 12.20 -12.78 -16.89
CA VAL A 112 13.10 -11.97 -17.72
C VAL A 112 14.38 -12.78 -17.93
N ASN A 113 14.79 -12.95 -19.19
CA ASN A 113 15.99 -13.71 -19.55
C ASN A 113 16.03 -15.12 -18.91
N GLY A 114 14.89 -15.82 -18.89
CA GLY A 114 14.79 -17.18 -18.33
C GLY A 114 14.74 -17.27 -16.80
N THR A 115 14.77 -16.14 -16.09
CA THR A 115 14.67 -16.10 -14.63
C THR A 115 13.35 -15.48 -14.20
N VAL A 116 12.68 -16.09 -13.22
CA VAL A 116 11.44 -15.53 -12.63
C VAL A 116 11.77 -14.19 -11.96
N SER A 117 11.03 -13.16 -12.33
CA SER A 117 11.13 -11.83 -11.75
C SER A 117 10.18 -11.73 -10.56
N ASN A 118 10.72 -11.79 -9.34
CA ASN A 118 9.94 -11.64 -8.11
C ASN A 118 10.68 -10.78 -7.09
N ILE A 119 10.32 -9.50 -7.02
CA ILE A 119 10.86 -8.54 -6.06
C ILE A 119 10.16 -8.62 -4.70
N LEU A 120 8.97 -9.22 -4.62
CA LEU A 120 8.19 -9.32 -3.39
C LEU A 120 8.89 -10.16 -2.30
N ALA A 121 9.72 -11.11 -2.72
CA ALA A 121 10.54 -11.92 -1.81
C ALA A 121 11.88 -11.27 -1.44
N VAL A 122 12.22 -10.09 -1.98
CA VAL A 122 13.54 -9.47 -1.81
C VAL A 122 13.52 -8.48 -0.63
N SER A 123 14.47 -8.63 0.28
CA SER A 123 14.63 -7.70 1.41
C SER A 123 14.87 -6.28 0.91
N GLY A 124 14.14 -5.32 1.50
CA GLY A 124 14.16 -3.92 1.09
C GLY A 124 13.00 -3.50 0.19
N VAL A 125 12.17 -4.42 -0.31
CA VAL A 125 10.99 -4.07 -1.14
C VAL A 125 9.90 -3.34 -0.36
N VAL A 126 9.80 -3.57 0.96
CA VAL A 126 8.85 -2.86 1.83
C VAL A 126 9.41 -1.49 2.18
N ARG A 127 8.89 -0.44 1.55
CA ARG A 127 9.46 0.92 1.59
C ARG A 127 8.47 1.97 1.09
N SER A 128 8.57 3.18 1.63
CA SER A 128 7.76 4.32 1.18
C SER A 128 8.38 5.08 0.01
N ASP A 129 9.68 5.40 0.04
CA ASP A 129 10.37 6.04 -1.10
C ASP A 129 10.88 4.98 -2.07
N ILE A 130 10.25 4.87 -3.24
CA ILE A 130 10.58 3.87 -4.26
C ILE A 130 11.47 4.44 -5.38
N ARG A 131 11.92 5.69 -5.31
CA ARG A 131 12.67 6.33 -6.42
C ARG A 131 14.03 5.71 -6.68
N SER A 132 14.66 5.12 -5.67
CA SER A 132 16.00 4.54 -5.78
C SER A 132 15.96 3.03 -5.75
N SER A 133 16.87 2.40 -6.49
CA SER A 133 17.13 0.97 -6.38
C SER A 133 17.60 0.60 -4.97
N PHE A 134 17.57 -0.69 -4.65
CA PHE A 134 18.03 -1.26 -3.39
C PHE A 134 18.75 -2.59 -3.60
N GLY A 135 19.45 -3.04 -2.57
CA GLY A 135 20.34 -4.21 -2.66
C GLY A 135 21.69 -3.78 -3.22
N SER A 136 22.06 -4.28 -4.41
CA SER A 136 23.35 -4.03 -5.03
C SER A 136 23.47 -2.68 -5.74
N SER A 137 22.34 -2.08 -6.13
CA SER A 137 22.29 -0.77 -6.79
C SER A 137 21.67 0.28 -5.89
N THR A 138 22.16 1.51 -5.99
CA THR A 138 21.60 2.71 -5.34
C THR A 138 21.10 3.75 -6.35
N THR A 139 20.99 3.38 -7.64
CA THR A 139 20.59 4.30 -8.72
C THR A 139 19.21 4.88 -8.45
N THR A 140 19.06 6.19 -8.59
CA THR A 140 17.76 6.89 -8.45
C THR A 140 17.17 7.20 -9.82
N ALA A 141 15.92 6.79 -10.04
CA ALA A 141 15.18 7.17 -11.23
C ALA A 141 14.88 8.69 -11.23
N PRO A 142 15.27 9.42 -12.28
CA PRO A 142 14.96 10.84 -12.40
C PRO A 142 13.50 11.07 -12.82
N GLY A 143 12.90 12.17 -12.35
CA GLY A 143 11.55 12.59 -12.74
C GLY A 143 10.96 13.63 -11.79
N VAL A 144 9.77 14.13 -12.12
CA VAL A 144 9.02 15.03 -11.23
C VAL A 144 8.54 14.23 -10.03
N GLN A 145 8.84 14.67 -8.80
CA GLN A 145 8.44 13.94 -7.60
C GLN A 145 6.92 13.86 -7.46
N LEU A 146 6.43 12.69 -7.06
CA LEU A 146 5.03 12.43 -6.70
C LEU A 146 5.00 11.76 -5.32
N THR A 147 4.29 12.36 -4.37
CA THR A 147 3.90 11.70 -3.13
C THR A 147 2.47 11.21 -3.28
N LEU A 148 2.25 9.90 -3.36
CA LEU A 148 0.93 9.29 -3.58
C LEU A 148 0.45 8.58 -2.33
N THR A 149 -0.68 9.02 -1.79
CA THR A 149 -1.40 8.33 -0.72
C THR A 149 -2.57 7.53 -1.29
N ILE A 150 -2.60 6.24 -1.00
CA ILE A 150 -3.66 5.32 -1.42
C ILE A 150 -4.45 4.95 -0.17
N THR A 151 -5.77 5.15 -0.20
CA THR A 151 -6.70 4.72 0.86
C THR A 151 -7.45 3.49 0.40
N LEU A 152 -7.27 2.36 1.07
CA LEU A 152 -7.97 1.12 0.78
C LEU A 152 -9.24 1.02 1.65
N VAL A 153 -10.38 0.78 1.00
CA VAL A 153 -11.69 0.72 1.67
C VAL A 153 -12.50 -0.52 1.28
N ASN A 154 -13.36 -0.99 2.17
CA ASN A 154 -14.27 -2.09 1.92
C ASN A 154 -15.62 -1.58 1.37
N THR A 155 -15.92 -1.90 0.12
CA THR A 155 -17.15 -1.47 -0.55
C THR A 155 -18.40 -2.19 -0.05
N ASN A 156 -18.26 -3.37 0.55
CA ASN A 156 -19.36 -4.12 1.16
C ASN A 156 -19.67 -3.69 2.60
N ASN A 157 -18.82 -2.83 3.19
CA ASN A 157 -18.95 -2.38 4.58
C ASN A 157 -18.82 -0.86 4.68
N SER A 158 -19.69 -0.14 3.96
CA SER A 158 -19.80 1.33 4.03
C SER A 158 -18.47 2.07 3.85
N CYS A 159 -17.59 1.57 2.97
CA CYS A 159 -16.27 2.14 2.70
C CYS A 159 -15.38 2.20 3.95
N ALA A 160 -15.54 1.26 4.88
CA ALA A 160 -14.68 1.14 6.05
C ALA A 160 -13.23 0.92 5.62
N ALA A 161 -12.29 1.61 6.28
CA ALA A 161 -10.87 1.48 6.03
C ALA A 161 -10.37 0.04 6.23
N LEU A 162 -9.54 -0.44 5.31
CA LEU A 162 -8.93 -1.77 5.34
C LEU A 162 -7.47 -1.67 5.82
N SER A 163 -7.24 -1.97 7.10
CA SER A 163 -5.91 -1.97 7.74
C SER A 163 -5.20 -3.31 7.59
N GLY A 164 -3.86 -3.28 7.53
CA GLY A 164 -3.01 -4.48 7.51
C GLY A 164 -2.84 -5.15 6.15
N TYR A 165 -3.47 -4.62 5.10
CA TYR A 165 -3.32 -5.08 3.72
C TYR A 165 -2.00 -4.58 3.14
N ALA A 166 -1.35 -5.38 2.30
CA ALA A 166 -0.16 -4.95 1.60
C ALA A 166 -0.52 -4.47 0.19
N ILE A 167 0.02 -3.32 -0.20
CA ILE A 167 -0.15 -2.75 -1.54
C ILE A 167 1.23 -2.71 -2.20
N TYR A 168 1.35 -3.39 -3.34
CA TYR A 168 2.52 -3.33 -4.22
C TYR A 168 2.21 -2.37 -5.37
N ILE A 169 3.11 -1.42 -5.64
CA ILE A 169 3.01 -0.55 -6.83
C ILE A 169 4.24 -0.66 -7.71
N TRP A 170 4.05 -0.49 -9.02
CA TRP A 170 5.14 -0.29 -9.98
C TRP A 170 4.72 0.58 -11.16
N HIS A 171 5.68 1.25 -11.78
CA HIS A 171 5.43 2.02 -13.00
C HIS A 171 6.71 2.25 -13.82
N CYS A 172 6.53 2.81 -15.01
CA CYS A 172 7.65 3.17 -15.88
C CYS A 172 8.39 4.43 -15.42
N THR A 173 9.63 4.59 -15.85
CA THR A 173 10.41 5.82 -15.72
C THR A 173 9.78 6.98 -16.50
N ARG A 174 10.32 8.19 -16.35
CA ARG A 174 9.96 9.35 -17.18
C ARG A 174 10.10 9.11 -18.70
N ASP A 175 10.97 8.19 -19.08
CA ASP A 175 11.24 7.78 -20.47
C ASP A 175 10.33 6.64 -20.97
N GLY A 176 9.44 6.11 -20.10
CA GLY A 176 8.57 4.99 -20.45
C GLY A 176 9.19 3.60 -20.33
N ASN A 177 10.32 3.46 -19.63
CA ASN A 177 11.03 2.19 -19.43
C ASN A 177 10.68 1.55 -18.07
N TYR A 178 10.71 0.22 -17.97
CA TYR A 178 10.47 -0.50 -16.72
C TYR A 178 11.76 -1.10 -16.16
N SER A 179 12.09 -0.76 -14.92
CA SER A 179 13.17 -1.40 -14.15
C SER A 179 12.98 -2.92 -14.14
N LEU A 180 14.06 -3.70 -14.13
CA LEU A 180 14.07 -5.18 -14.29
C LEU A 180 13.76 -5.71 -15.70
N TYR A 181 13.19 -4.91 -16.61
CA TYR A 181 12.72 -5.41 -17.93
C TYR A 181 13.39 -4.70 -19.11
N SER A 182 13.35 -3.36 -19.12
CA SER A 182 13.81 -2.58 -20.27
C SER A 182 15.33 -2.65 -20.43
N SER A 183 15.77 -2.66 -21.69
CA SER A 183 17.20 -2.66 -22.04
C SER A 183 17.94 -1.49 -21.38
N GLY A 184 19.09 -1.79 -20.76
CA GLY A 184 19.93 -0.83 -20.06
C GLY A 184 19.57 -0.60 -18.58
N ILE A 185 18.43 -1.11 -18.12
CA ILE A 185 17.97 -0.98 -16.71
C ILE A 185 17.47 -2.30 -16.11
N GLN A 186 17.83 -3.44 -16.71
CA GLN A 186 17.43 -4.76 -16.19
C GLN A 186 18.03 -5.09 -14.81
N SER A 187 19.15 -4.45 -14.44
CA SER A 187 19.76 -4.59 -13.12
C SER A 187 19.19 -3.63 -12.07
N GLU A 188 18.29 -2.74 -12.46
CA GLU A 188 17.68 -1.75 -11.58
C GLU A 188 16.32 -2.21 -11.08
N ASN A 189 15.94 -1.78 -9.86
CA ASN A 189 14.69 -2.17 -9.22
C ASN A 189 13.94 -0.99 -8.55
N TYR A 190 14.32 0.25 -8.87
CA TYR A 190 13.56 1.44 -8.53
C TYR A 190 12.12 1.40 -9.08
N LEU A 191 11.29 2.31 -8.59
CA LEU A 191 9.89 2.52 -8.96
C LEU A 191 9.02 1.28 -8.76
N ARG A 192 9.40 0.47 -7.77
CA ARG A 192 8.71 -0.73 -7.31
C ARG A 192 8.77 -0.75 -5.79
N GLY A 193 7.65 -0.99 -5.13
CA GLY A 193 7.67 -1.10 -3.67
C GLY A 193 6.35 -1.51 -3.06
N VAL A 194 6.45 -2.02 -1.83
CA VAL A 194 5.34 -2.51 -1.03
C VAL A 194 5.19 -1.63 0.21
N GLN A 195 3.96 -1.31 0.57
CA GLN A 195 3.61 -0.71 1.86
C GLN A 195 2.43 -1.46 2.48
N VAL A 196 2.26 -1.32 3.79
CA VAL A 196 1.14 -1.93 4.53
C VAL A 196 0.20 -0.84 5.00
N THR A 197 -1.10 -1.00 4.78
CA THR A 197 -2.11 -0.02 5.14
C THR A 197 -2.18 0.18 6.66
N ASP A 198 -2.18 1.43 7.10
CA ASP A 198 -2.31 1.80 8.50
C ASP A 198 -3.75 1.61 9.03
N SER A 199 -4.04 2.08 10.25
CA SER A 199 -5.39 1.99 10.84
C SER A 199 -6.46 2.79 10.07
N ASN A 200 -6.05 3.73 9.22
CA ASN A 200 -6.92 4.51 8.34
C ASN A 200 -7.03 3.88 6.95
N GLY A 201 -6.45 2.70 6.74
CA GLY A 201 -6.42 2.04 5.43
C GLY A 201 -5.44 2.70 4.46
N GLN A 202 -4.51 3.52 4.94
CA GLN A 202 -3.66 4.34 4.08
C GLN A 202 -2.25 3.78 3.95
N VAL A 203 -1.70 3.90 2.73
CA VAL A 203 -0.26 3.84 2.46
C VAL A 203 0.16 5.10 1.72
N THR A 204 1.39 5.55 1.97
CA THR A 204 1.98 6.66 1.20
C THR A 204 3.30 6.23 0.58
N PHE A 205 3.44 6.51 -0.71
CA PHE A 205 4.66 6.30 -1.49
C PHE A 205 5.25 7.63 -1.94
N THR A 206 6.57 7.76 -1.88
CA THR A 206 7.32 8.79 -2.60
C THR A 206 7.90 8.17 -3.87
N THR A 207 7.51 8.69 -5.02
CA THR A 207 7.91 8.22 -6.34
C THR A 207 8.15 9.38 -7.31
N ILE A 208 8.20 9.12 -8.62
CA ILE A 208 8.14 10.11 -9.68
C ILE A 208 6.84 9.98 -10.48
N TYR A 209 6.41 11.06 -11.13
CA TYR A 209 5.32 11.01 -12.11
C TYR A 209 5.72 10.09 -13.28
N PRO A 210 4.91 9.09 -13.67
CA PRO A 210 5.27 8.13 -14.70
C PRO A 210 5.32 8.77 -16.09
N GLY A 211 6.18 8.26 -16.96
CA GLY A 211 6.15 8.59 -18.38
C GLY A 211 4.93 8.02 -19.10
N CYS A 212 4.80 8.36 -20.38
CA CYS A 212 3.87 7.74 -21.32
C CYS A 212 4.68 6.96 -22.35
N TYR A 213 4.43 5.67 -22.49
CA TYR A 213 5.01 4.86 -23.56
C TYR A 213 3.95 4.56 -24.63
N SER A 214 4.41 4.17 -25.82
CA SER A 214 3.54 4.01 -26.99
C SER A 214 2.40 3.02 -26.74
N GLY A 215 1.19 3.41 -27.14
CA GLY A 215 -0.01 2.58 -27.08
C GLY A 215 -0.70 2.47 -25.72
N ARG A 216 -0.20 3.17 -24.68
CA ARG A 216 -0.80 3.13 -23.33
C ARG A 216 -0.95 4.52 -22.72
N TRP A 217 -2.08 4.76 -22.06
CA TRP A 217 -2.31 5.93 -21.22
C TRP A 217 -1.32 5.93 -20.04
N PRO A 218 -0.82 7.08 -19.53
CA PRO A 218 0.10 7.07 -18.40
C PRO A 218 -0.54 6.47 -17.15
N HIS A 219 0.18 5.58 -16.47
CA HIS A 219 -0.39 4.80 -15.37
C HIS A 219 0.63 4.39 -14.31
N ILE A 220 0.10 4.02 -13.14
CA ILE A 220 0.81 3.30 -12.07
C ILE A 220 0.04 2.02 -11.80
N HIS A 221 0.71 0.87 -11.89
CA HIS A 221 0.07 -0.39 -11.53
C HIS A 221 0.02 -0.57 -10.02
N PHE A 222 -0.96 -1.34 -9.57
CA PHE A 222 -0.99 -1.81 -8.19
C PHE A 222 -1.58 -3.20 -8.03
N GLU A 223 -1.18 -3.86 -6.95
CA GLU A 223 -1.75 -5.09 -6.45
C GLU A 223 -2.06 -4.96 -4.96
N VAL A 224 -3.14 -5.60 -4.53
CA VAL A 224 -3.55 -5.67 -3.13
C VAL A 224 -3.44 -7.11 -2.65
N TYR A 225 -2.80 -7.29 -1.50
CA TYR A 225 -2.65 -8.57 -0.82
C TYR A 225 -3.32 -8.50 0.56
N PRO A 226 -3.93 -9.60 1.05
CA PRO A 226 -4.57 -9.62 2.37
C PRO A 226 -3.66 -9.22 3.53
N SER A 227 -2.35 -9.44 3.39
CA SER A 227 -1.32 -9.05 4.36
C SER A 227 0.06 -8.98 3.73
N LEU A 228 1.03 -8.41 4.45
CA LEU A 228 2.44 -8.46 4.04
C LEU A 228 2.97 -9.90 3.94
N ALA A 229 2.54 -10.81 4.82
CA ALA A 229 2.96 -12.21 4.80
C ALA A 229 2.50 -12.96 3.54
N THR A 230 1.40 -12.51 2.93
CA THR A 230 0.87 -13.07 1.67
C THR A 230 1.43 -12.39 0.42
N ALA A 231 2.03 -11.20 0.55
CA ALA A 231 2.66 -10.46 -0.54
C ALA A 231 4.02 -11.06 -0.91
N THR A 232 4.01 -12.32 -1.34
CA THR A 232 5.20 -13.11 -1.70
C THR A 232 5.16 -13.65 -3.13
N GLY A 233 3.97 -13.65 -3.75
CA GLY A 233 3.78 -14.11 -5.10
C GLY A 233 2.38 -13.79 -5.63
N TYR A 234 2.30 -13.62 -6.96
CA TYR A 234 1.14 -13.15 -7.70
C TYR A 234 -0.18 -13.85 -7.36
N ALA A 235 -0.15 -15.15 -7.05
CA ALA A 235 -1.35 -15.95 -6.79
C ALA A 235 -2.10 -15.56 -5.51
N ASN A 236 -1.44 -14.83 -4.60
CA ASN A 236 -2.01 -14.46 -3.30
C ASN A 236 -2.73 -13.10 -3.32
N ARG A 237 -2.68 -12.36 -4.43
CA ARG A 237 -3.32 -11.04 -4.52
C ARG A 237 -4.85 -11.19 -4.56
N VAL A 238 -5.54 -10.22 -3.99
CA VAL A 238 -7.01 -10.11 -4.03
C VAL A 238 -7.50 -9.09 -5.05
N LEU A 239 -6.60 -8.23 -5.53
CA LEU A 239 -6.87 -7.27 -6.60
C LEU A 239 -5.57 -6.98 -7.35
N VAL A 240 -5.68 -6.82 -8.67
CA VAL A 240 -4.67 -6.20 -9.54
C VAL A 240 -5.39 -5.18 -10.40
N SER A 241 -4.87 -3.96 -10.47
CA SER A 241 -5.46 -2.89 -11.25
C SER A 241 -4.42 -1.81 -11.57
N GLN A 242 -4.86 -0.68 -12.14
CA GLN A 242 -3.99 0.40 -12.58
C GLN A 242 -4.64 1.76 -12.27
N PHE A 243 -3.83 2.72 -11.83
CA PHE A 243 -4.23 4.11 -11.73
C PHE A 243 -4.04 4.80 -13.08
N ALA A 244 -5.08 5.44 -13.60
CA ALA A 244 -4.98 6.30 -14.77
C ALA A 244 -4.53 7.70 -14.34
N MET A 245 -3.38 8.16 -14.84
CA MET A 245 -2.89 9.48 -14.43
C MET A 245 -3.76 10.60 -15.03
N PRO A 246 -4.03 11.71 -14.30
CA PRO A 246 -4.90 12.77 -14.80
C PRO A 246 -4.36 13.42 -16.08
N SER A 247 -5.20 13.63 -17.09
CA SER A 247 -4.75 14.18 -18.39
C SER A 247 -4.11 15.56 -18.21
N ALA A 248 -4.78 16.48 -17.52
CA ALA A 248 -4.29 17.86 -17.37
C ALA A 248 -2.93 17.93 -16.65
N ILE A 249 -2.69 17.06 -15.68
CA ILE A 249 -1.41 16.98 -14.98
C ILE A 249 -0.35 16.33 -15.88
N SER A 250 -0.72 15.29 -16.64
CA SER A 250 0.17 14.68 -17.63
C SER A 250 0.65 15.69 -18.66
N ASP A 251 -0.27 16.49 -19.21
CA ASP A 251 0.03 17.52 -20.21
C ASP A 251 0.98 18.59 -19.60
N THR A 252 0.75 18.99 -18.35
CA THR A 252 1.60 19.94 -17.63
C THR A 252 3.00 19.38 -17.36
N VAL A 253 3.11 18.14 -16.87
CA VAL A 253 4.39 17.51 -16.56
C VAL A 253 5.20 17.28 -17.82
N TYR A 254 4.59 16.75 -18.89
CA TYR A 254 5.31 16.40 -20.11
C TYR A 254 5.77 17.63 -20.89
N ALA A 255 5.03 18.74 -20.84
CA ALA A 255 5.45 19.99 -21.42
C ALA A 255 6.49 20.74 -20.57
N GLY A 256 6.40 20.64 -19.24
CA GLY A 256 7.16 21.49 -18.31
C GLY A 256 8.43 20.87 -17.72
N ALA A 257 8.59 19.55 -17.77
CA ALA A 257 9.70 18.84 -17.09
C ALA A 257 10.72 18.25 -18.07
N THR A 258 11.99 18.25 -17.67
CA THR A 258 13.06 17.64 -18.47
C THR A 258 13.00 16.11 -18.44
N GLY A 259 13.24 15.49 -19.60
CA GLY A 259 13.28 14.03 -19.74
C GLY A 259 11.93 13.34 -19.94
N TYR A 260 10.85 14.09 -20.19
CA TYR A 260 9.54 13.53 -20.57
C TYR A 260 9.22 13.72 -22.06
N SER A 261 10.20 14.08 -22.90
CA SER A 261 9.96 14.43 -24.31
C SER A 261 9.28 13.31 -25.12
N ALA A 262 9.66 12.05 -24.90
CA ALA A 262 8.98 10.90 -25.52
C ALA A 262 7.50 10.79 -25.09
N SER A 263 7.21 11.19 -23.85
CA SER A 263 5.86 11.15 -23.30
C SER A 263 4.92 12.12 -23.99
N VAL A 264 5.42 13.26 -24.50
CA VAL A 264 4.61 14.23 -25.25
C VAL A 264 3.99 13.57 -26.49
N THR A 265 4.82 12.93 -27.31
CA THR A 265 4.37 12.27 -28.55
C THR A 265 3.46 11.09 -28.25
N ASN A 266 3.81 10.25 -27.27
CA ASN A 266 3.01 9.08 -26.91
C ASN A 266 1.64 9.49 -26.35
N LYS A 267 1.60 10.52 -25.49
CA LYS A 267 0.35 11.02 -24.90
C LYS A 267 -0.57 11.65 -25.93
N ALA A 268 -0.02 12.30 -26.97
CA ALA A 268 -0.81 12.85 -28.07
C ALA A 268 -1.44 11.75 -28.95
N ALA A 269 -0.89 10.54 -28.95
CA ALA A 269 -1.36 9.41 -29.76
C ALA A 269 -2.38 8.51 -29.05
N ILE A 270 -2.76 8.80 -27.80
CA ILE A 270 -3.64 7.94 -26.99
C ILE A 270 -4.66 8.74 -26.18
N THR A 271 -5.85 8.17 -26.02
CA THR A 271 -6.91 8.62 -25.12
C THR A 271 -7.26 7.51 -24.13
N ILE A 272 -7.95 7.84 -23.02
CA ILE A 272 -8.51 6.80 -22.13
C ILE A 272 -9.38 5.83 -22.92
N ALA A 273 -10.25 6.33 -23.80
CA ALA A 273 -11.18 5.52 -24.59
C ALA A 273 -10.49 4.59 -25.62
N SER A 274 -9.27 4.91 -26.05
CA SER A 274 -8.49 4.11 -26.99
C SER A 274 -7.43 3.24 -26.32
N ASP A 275 -7.22 3.39 -25.01
CA ASP A 275 -6.31 2.54 -24.24
C ASP A 275 -6.94 1.17 -24.03
N ASN A 276 -6.17 0.10 -24.20
CA ASN A 276 -6.67 -1.27 -24.15
C ASN A 276 -6.91 -1.82 -22.73
N VAL A 277 -6.70 -1.02 -21.70
CA VAL A 277 -6.97 -1.34 -20.28
C VAL A 277 -8.07 -0.42 -19.74
N PHE A 278 -8.05 0.87 -20.08
CA PHE A 278 -9.03 1.81 -19.55
C PHE A 278 -10.23 2.03 -20.48
N GLY A 279 -10.15 1.63 -21.75
CA GLY A 279 -11.13 1.97 -22.78
C GLY A 279 -12.51 1.31 -22.60
N ASP A 280 -12.58 0.19 -21.88
CA ASP A 280 -13.81 -0.54 -21.56
C ASP A 280 -14.35 -0.25 -20.15
N ASN A 281 -13.67 0.60 -19.38
CA ASN A 281 -14.14 1.02 -18.06
C ASN A 281 -15.26 2.06 -18.15
N THR A 282 -16.23 1.94 -17.23
CA THR A 282 -17.26 2.96 -17.03
C THR A 282 -16.65 4.25 -16.51
N SER A 283 -17.34 5.39 -16.69
CA SER A 283 -16.88 6.68 -16.16
C SER A 283 -16.66 6.67 -14.65
N ALA A 284 -17.44 5.87 -13.90
CA ALA A 284 -17.29 5.73 -12.45
C ALA A 284 -16.00 4.96 -12.10
N GLN A 285 -15.67 3.89 -12.83
CA GLN A 285 -14.43 3.13 -12.66
C GLN A 285 -13.20 3.99 -13.01
N ILE A 286 -13.25 4.73 -14.12
CA ILE A 286 -12.19 5.68 -14.47
C ILE A 286 -12.00 6.73 -13.39
N ALA A 287 -13.08 7.26 -12.82
CA ALA A 287 -12.99 8.22 -11.71
C ALA A 287 -12.35 7.60 -10.46
N ALA A 288 -12.69 6.35 -10.11
CA ALA A 288 -12.06 5.63 -8.99
C ALA A 288 -10.57 5.37 -9.23
N GLN A 289 -10.19 5.00 -10.45
CA GLN A 289 -8.80 4.74 -10.85
C GLN A 289 -7.97 6.02 -11.07
N THR A 290 -8.55 7.23 -11.02
CA THR A 290 -7.82 8.47 -11.30
C THR A 290 -7.46 9.20 -9.99
N PRO A 291 -6.17 9.28 -9.62
CA PRO A 291 -5.75 10.01 -8.44
C PRO A 291 -6.03 11.51 -8.55
N SER A 292 -6.48 12.13 -7.46
CA SER A 292 -6.55 13.58 -7.35
C SER A 292 -5.17 14.12 -6.98
N LEU A 293 -4.59 14.96 -7.84
CA LEU A 293 -3.23 15.50 -7.67
C LEU A 293 -3.25 17.02 -7.52
N SER A 294 -2.37 17.54 -6.66
CA SER A 294 -2.10 18.96 -6.50
C SER A 294 -0.61 19.21 -6.38
N GLY A 295 -0.13 20.37 -6.85
CA GLY A 295 1.29 20.70 -6.85
C GLY A 295 1.73 21.32 -8.18
N SER A 296 3.03 21.21 -8.47
CA SER A 296 3.63 21.77 -9.68
C SER A 296 4.87 20.98 -10.11
N VAL A 297 5.34 21.20 -11.34
CA VAL A 297 6.56 20.55 -11.85
C VAL A 297 7.79 20.85 -10.97
N SER A 298 7.94 22.07 -10.46
CA SER A 298 9.10 22.46 -9.66
C SER A 298 9.05 21.98 -8.21
N ALA A 299 7.86 21.98 -7.59
CA ALA A 299 7.68 21.52 -6.21
C ALA A 299 7.41 20.01 -6.09
N GLY A 300 7.06 19.35 -7.19
CA GLY A 300 6.46 18.02 -7.17
C GLY A 300 4.95 18.06 -6.93
N TYR A 301 4.33 16.89 -7.00
CA TYR A 301 2.91 16.68 -6.78
C TYR A 301 2.65 15.85 -5.52
N THR A 302 1.56 16.16 -4.83
CA THR A 302 0.94 15.29 -3.83
C THR A 302 -0.38 14.78 -4.38
N GLY A 303 -0.63 13.48 -4.21
CA GLY A 303 -1.77 12.78 -4.76
C GLY A 303 -2.50 11.94 -3.74
N THR A 304 -3.81 11.84 -3.90
CA THR A 304 -4.67 10.92 -3.13
C THR A 304 -5.56 10.13 -4.06
N VAL A 305 -5.74 8.84 -3.78
CA VAL A 305 -6.69 7.96 -4.47
C VAL A 305 -7.34 7.01 -3.47
N VAL A 306 -8.61 6.68 -3.69
CA VAL A 306 -9.33 5.66 -2.91
C VAL A 306 -9.44 4.42 -3.78
N VAL A 307 -9.00 3.28 -3.25
CA VAL A 307 -9.16 1.96 -3.86
C VAL A 307 -10.26 1.21 -3.11
N GLY A 308 -11.32 0.83 -3.81
CA GLY A 308 -12.40 0.04 -3.25
C GLY A 308 -12.19 -1.45 -3.49
N LEU A 309 -12.19 -2.24 -2.41
CA LEU A 309 -12.14 -3.69 -2.43
C LEU A 309 -13.47 -4.27 -1.91
N ALA A 310 -14.07 -5.21 -2.64
CA ALA A 310 -15.32 -5.86 -2.25
C ALA A 310 -15.05 -7.11 -1.40
N VAL A 311 -14.91 -6.95 -0.08
CA VAL A 311 -14.59 -8.04 0.88
C VAL A 311 -15.48 -8.07 2.11
#